data_AF-A0A497RNY2-F1
#
_entry.id   AF-A0A497RNY2-F1
#
_cell.length_a   1.000
_cell.length_b   1.000
_cell.length_c   1.000
_cell.angle_alpha   90.00
_cell.angle_beta   90.00
_cell.angle_gamma   90.00
#
_symmetry.space_group_name_H-M   'P 1'
#
loop_
_entity.id
_entity.type
_entity.pdbx_description
1 polymer ?
#
loop_
_entity_poly.entity_id
_entity_poly.type
_entity_poly.pdbx_seq_one_letter_code
_entity_poly.pdbx_strand_id
1 'polypeptide(L)'
;MVEVLSESYQNKFGYEGLTRCYQCGNCTAICPVSDGRFPRRLIAHLRWGRIERFDEVWLCLQCKLCDEFCPRDTNPSLAMQTLKRISVENGSVPPHIGEFLMNVYRRRNPWGHSRMKRGEWMKDLNVPTVKDCEFDWLWFVGCANSFDSRVLGVTEKIARILNELEISYAVLGRDEGCCGNDVKRIGEDGLFELLMEENFKVFKRYGVERIITHSPHCYNTFKNDYNIEVKLFLELLHDFINDGSVELKHEFKKVVTYHDSCFLGRYNNIYELPREILRSVPGLKLVEMRSNRRTSICCGGGAGNIAVGYQGKVQPSILRVKEALDVNADVLAVACPFCKIMLEEASKSVNCNLKVLDVVDIVYHSMYGEGL
;
A
#
# COMPACT_ATOMS: atom_id res chain seq x y z
N MET A 1 25.57 -7.66 31.92
CA MET A 1 25.06 -8.68 30.96
C MET A 1 23.92 -8.18 30.06
N VAL A 2 23.12 -7.17 30.44
CA VAL A 2 22.04 -6.64 29.58
C VAL A 2 22.56 -5.67 28.50
N GLU A 3 23.66 -4.94 28.76
CA GLU A 3 24.24 -3.98 27.80
C GLU A 3 24.83 -4.65 26.55
N VAL A 4 25.53 -5.78 26.71
CA VAL A 4 26.24 -6.48 25.62
C VAL A 4 25.28 -7.14 24.61
N LEU A 5 24.08 -7.56 25.06
CA LEU A 5 23.02 -8.06 24.18
C LEU A 5 22.26 -6.93 23.48
N SER A 6 22.33 -5.69 23.98
CA SER A 6 21.67 -4.57 23.31
C SER A 6 22.44 -4.12 22.06
N GLU A 7 23.77 -4.12 22.11
CA GLU A 7 24.65 -3.72 20.99
C GLU A 7 24.66 -4.74 19.85
N SER A 8 24.76 -6.05 20.12
CA SER A 8 24.81 -7.05 19.05
C SER A 8 23.53 -7.10 18.22
N TYR A 9 22.37 -6.86 18.86
CA TYR A 9 21.07 -6.81 18.18
C TYR A 9 20.79 -5.46 17.54
N GLN A 10 21.25 -4.36 18.13
CA GLN A 10 21.23 -3.05 17.47
C GLN A 10 22.08 -3.05 16.21
N ASN A 11 23.26 -3.69 16.24
CA ASN A 11 24.14 -3.85 15.09
C ASN A 11 23.59 -4.87 14.07
N LYS A 12 22.98 -5.97 14.52
CA LYS A 12 22.39 -6.99 13.63
C LYS A 12 21.13 -6.51 12.92
N PHE A 13 20.30 -5.67 13.57
CA PHE A 13 19.00 -5.23 13.03
C PHE A 13 18.90 -3.73 12.75
N GLY A 14 19.97 -2.95 12.96
CA GLY A 14 20.09 -1.54 12.57
C GLY A 14 19.17 -0.58 13.33
N TYR A 15 18.88 -0.83 14.62
CA TYR A 15 17.87 -0.08 15.37
C TYR A 15 18.43 0.72 16.57
N GLU A 16 19.41 1.57 16.30
CA GLU A 16 20.04 2.48 17.26
C GLU A 16 19.02 3.42 17.95
N GLY A 17 17.95 3.77 17.24
CA GLY A 17 16.90 4.68 17.72
C GLY A 17 16.16 4.19 18.97
N LEU A 18 16.17 2.88 19.27
CA LEU A 18 15.43 2.29 20.39
C LEU A 18 15.92 2.76 21.76
N THR A 19 17.22 3.00 21.90
CA THR A 19 17.84 3.41 23.17
C THR A 19 17.27 4.72 23.69
N ARG A 20 16.82 5.60 22.78
CA ARG A 20 16.19 6.89 23.07
C ARG A 20 14.74 6.77 23.56
N CYS A 21 14.14 5.58 23.51
CA CYS A 21 12.75 5.36 23.87
C CYS A 21 12.55 5.38 25.39
N TYR A 22 11.90 6.41 25.92
CA TYR A 22 11.59 6.54 27.36
C TYR A 22 10.20 5.98 27.74
N GLN A 23 9.56 5.20 26.86
CA GLN A 23 8.32 4.45 27.17
C GLN A 23 7.06 5.31 27.47
N CYS A 24 6.94 6.51 26.88
CA CYS A 24 5.78 7.41 27.07
C CYS A 24 4.41 6.76 26.79
N GLY A 25 4.33 5.81 25.86
CA GLY A 25 3.08 5.12 25.50
C GLY A 25 2.23 5.80 24.44
N ASN A 26 2.71 6.87 23.78
CA ASN A 26 2.01 7.47 22.64
C ASN A 26 1.72 6.45 21.53
N CYS A 27 2.67 5.55 21.26
CA CYS A 27 2.49 4.49 20.27
C CYS A 27 1.36 3.52 20.62
N THR A 28 1.06 3.33 21.91
CA THR A 28 -0.08 2.54 22.38
C THR A 28 -1.37 3.35 22.28
N ALA A 29 -1.35 4.62 22.71
CA ALA A 29 -2.53 5.49 22.69
C ALA A 29 -3.08 5.75 21.28
N ILE A 30 -2.20 5.92 20.28
CA ILE A 30 -2.61 6.22 18.90
C ILE A 30 -2.90 4.98 18.05
N CYS A 31 -2.46 3.80 18.50
CA CYS A 31 -2.56 2.59 17.67
C CYS A 31 -4.01 2.05 17.68
N PRO A 32 -4.70 1.97 16.52
CA PRO A 32 -6.11 1.57 16.46
C PRO A 32 -6.34 0.11 16.86
N VAL A 33 -5.28 -0.70 16.89
CA VAL A 33 -5.33 -2.13 17.21
C VAL A 33 -4.73 -2.43 18.58
N SER A 34 -4.46 -1.40 19.38
CA SER A 34 -3.93 -1.54 20.73
C SER A 34 -4.95 -2.16 21.68
N ASP A 35 -4.47 -3.03 22.56
CA ASP A 35 -5.20 -3.55 23.73
C ASP A 35 -4.85 -2.78 25.03
N GLY A 36 -4.19 -1.62 24.91
CA GLY A 36 -3.65 -0.85 26.04
C GLY A 36 -2.20 -1.22 26.42
N ARG A 37 -1.63 -2.29 25.86
CA ARG A 37 -0.21 -2.67 26.06
C ARG A 37 0.56 -2.72 24.75
N PHE A 38 -0.09 -3.14 23.67
CA PHE A 38 0.49 -3.11 22.32
C PHE A 38 0.63 -1.67 21.79
N PRO A 39 1.69 -1.31 21.03
CA PRO A 39 2.93 -2.06 20.82
C PRO A 39 3.98 -1.79 21.92
N ARG A 40 3.74 -0.85 22.85
CA ARG A 40 4.71 -0.41 23.85
C ARG A 40 5.39 -1.55 24.60
N ARG A 41 4.62 -2.55 25.05
CA ARG A 41 5.16 -3.72 25.78
C ARG A 41 6.25 -4.42 24.96
N LEU A 42 5.96 -4.75 23.71
CA LEU A 42 6.90 -5.44 22.81
C LEU A 42 8.17 -4.60 22.57
N ILE A 43 8.01 -3.29 22.39
CA ILE A 43 9.14 -2.35 22.26
C ILE A 43 9.99 -2.33 23.54
N ALA A 44 9.39 -2.40 24.73
CA ALA A 44 10.11 -2.48 25.99
C ALA A 44 10.93 -3.79 26.10
N HIS A 45 10.34 -4.93 25.73
CA HIS A 45 11.06 -6.21 25.70
C HIS A 45 12.24 -6.17 24.73
N LEU A 46 12.02 -5.67 23.50
CA LEU A 46 13.10 -5.51 22.53
C LEU A 46 14.22 -4.61 23.08
N ARG A 47 13.87 -3.51 23.76
CA ARG A 47 14.85 -2.58 24.36
C ARG A 47 15.70 -3.25 25.45
N TRP A 48 15.14 -4.19 26.19
CA TRP A 48 15.87 -4.98 27.19
C TRP A 48 16.61 -6.19 26.60
N GLY A 49 16.61 -6.36 25.28
CA GLY A 49 17.21 -7.52 24.62
C GLY A 49 16.44 -8.82 24.88
N ARG A 50 15.18 -8.74 25.33
CA ARG A 50 14.33 -9.91 25.55
C ARG A 50 13.63 -10.30 24.26
N ILE A 51 14.12 -11.36 23.65
CA ILE A 51 13.62 -11.91 22.41
C ILE A 51 12.87 -13.18 22.75
N GLU A 52 11.62 -12.98 23.13
CA GLU A 52 10.66 -14.05 23.34
C GLU A 52 9.78 -14.16 22.09
N ARG A 53 9.04 -15.26 21.97
CA ARG A 53 8.00 -15.37 20.96
C ARG A 53 6.86 -14.45 21.33
N PHE A 54 6.62 -13.42 20.51
CA PHE A 54 5.51 -12.48 20.68
C PHE A 54 4.51 -12.64 19.55
N ASP A 55 3.47 -13.46 19.75
CA ASP A 55 2.44 -13.64 18.73
C ASP A 55 1.70 -12.32 18.41
N GLU A 56 1.66 -11.36 19.34
CA GLU A 56 1.03 -10.05 19.10
C GLU A 56 1.79 -9.17 18.09
N VAL A 57 3.05 -9.50 17.74
CA VAL A 57 3.82 -8.73 16.74
C VAL A 57 3.10 -8.65 15.39
N TRP A 58 2.33 -9.70 15.07
CA TRP A 58 1.57 -9.84 13.83
C TRP A 58 0.33 -8.93 13.77
N LEU A 59 -0.08 -8.33 14.90
CA LEU A 59 -1.07 -7.26 14.89
C LEU A 59 -0.56 -5.99 14.23
N CYS A 60 0.76 -5.80 14.14
CA CYS A 60 1.35 -4.61 13.53
C CYS A 60 1.13 -4.62 12.01
N LEU A 61 0.41 -3.62 11.52
CA LEU A 61 0.11 -3.41 10.09
C LEU A 61 1.23 -2.71 9.31
N GLN A 62 2.34 -2.33 9.97
CA GLN A 62 3.43 -1.55 9.38
C GLN A 62 2.90 -0.25 8.71
N CYS A 63 2.01 0.45 9.41
CA CYS A 63 1.37 1.64 8.87
C CYS A 63 2.11 2.95 9.18
N LYS A 64 3.10 2.93 10.07
CA LYS A 64 3.85 4.10 10.62
C LYS A 64 3.06 5.14 11.42
N LEU A 65 1.79 4.91 11.76
CA LEU A 65 1.03 5.88 12.57
C LEU A 65 1.70 6.16 13.93
N CYS A 66 2.31 5.14 14.55
CA CYS A 66 3.05 5.31 15.81
C CYS A 66 4.36 6.12 15.67
N ASP A 67 4.92 6.22 14.47
CA ASP A 67 6.14 6.99 14.22
C ASP A 67 5.83 8.50 14.25
N GLU A 68 4.73 8.92 13.63
CA GLU A 68 4.27 10.32 13.60
C GLU A 68 4.06 10.96 14.98
N PHE A 69 3.82 10.13 16.00
CA PHE A 69 3.54 10.58 17.37
C PHE A 69 4.65 10.20 18.36
N CYS A 70 5.81 9.75 17.85
CA CYS A 70 6.95 9.42 18.69
C CYS A 70 7.76 10.69 19.01
N PRO A 71 7.78 11.17 20.27
CA PRO A 71 8.44 12.44 20.61
C PRO A 71 9.99 12.36 20.62
N ARG A 72 10.56 11.24 20.20
CA ARG A 72 12.01 10.96 20.22
C ARG A 72 12.49 10.37 18.91
N ASP A 73 11.62 10.32 17.90
CA ASP A 73 11.91 9.74 16.60
C ASP A 73 12.58 8.37 16.71
N THR A 74 12.05 7.54 17.61
CA THR A 74 12.58 6.20 17.80
C THR A 74 12.02 5.24 16.76
N ASN A 75 11.16 5.63 15.83
CA ASN A 75 10.55 4.75 14.83
C ASN A 75 9.95 3.44 15.40
N PRO A 76 8.91 3.52 16.25
CA PRO A 76 8.22 2.32 16.77
C PRO A 76 7.83 1.28 15.71
N SER A 77 7.51 1.68 14.48
CA SER A 77 7.20 0.75 13.39
C SER A 77 8.39 -0.13 13.00
N LEU A 78 9.61 0.42 13.03
CA LEU A 78 10.85 -0.30 12.77
C LEU A 78 11.14 -1.30 13.89
N ALA A 79 10.88 -0.94 15.16
CA ALA A 79 10.94 -1.90 16.27
C ALA A 79 10.06 -3.13 16.01
N MET A 80 8.82 -2.87 15.56
CA MET A 80 7.88 -3.94 15.23
C MET A 80 8.34 -4.76 14.02
N GLN A 81 8.91 -4.12 12.98
CA GLN A 81 9.46 -4.83 11.84
C GLN A 81 10.63 -5.73 12.26
N THR A 82 11.52 -5.25 13.13
CA THR A 82 12.62 -6.02 13.71
C THR A 82 12.13 -7.23 14.50
N LEU A 83 11.10 -7.08 15.32
CA LEU A 83 10.49 -8.22 16.01
C LEU A 83 9.88 -9.25 15.04
N LYS A 84 9.30 -8.80 13.92
CA LYS A 84 8.81 -9.73 12.89
C LYS A 84 9.98 -10.44 12.19
N ARG A 85 11.06 -9.74 11.83
CA ARG A 85 12.29 -10.35 11.29
C ARG A 85 12.82 -11.46 12.18
N ILE A 86 12.94 -11.18 13.48
CA ILE A 86 13.38 -12.18 14.45
C ILE A 86 12.40 -13.37 14.50
N SER A 87 11.09 -13.10 14.43
CA SER A 87 10.08 -14.16 14.40
C SER A 87 10.20 -15.02 13.13
N VAL A 88 10.51 -14.42 11.99
CA VAL A 88 10.78 -15.11 10.72
C VAL A 88 12.05 -15.97 10.82
N GLU A 89 13.18 -15.39 11.25
CA GLU A 89 14.46 -16.11 11.42
C GLU A 89 14.32 -17.32 12.35
N ASN A 90 13.51 -17.21 13.40
CA ASN A 90 13.26 -18.27 14.37
C ASN A 90 12.17 -19.27 13.93
N GLY A 91 11.64 -19.16 12.71
CA GLY A 91 10.55 -20.02 12.22
C GLY A 91 9.22 -19.87 12.97
N SER A 92 9.05 -18.79 13.74
CA SER A 92 7.86 -18.48 14.53
C SER A 92 6.86 -17.62 13.75
N VAL A 93 6.60 -18.00 12.49
CA VAL A 93 5.66 -17.32 11.60
C VAL A 93 4.28 -17.98 11.71
N PRO A 94 3.19 -17.22 11.90
CA PRO A 94 1.84 -17.76 11.91
C PRO A 94 1.53 -18.48 10.59
N PRO A 95 0.80 -19.61 10.61
CA PRO A 95 0.55 -20.41 9.40
C PRO A 95 -0.01 -19.61 8.23
N HIS A 96 -0.94 -18.68 8.50
CA HIS A 96 -1.55 -17.83 7.46
C HIS A 96 -0.52 -16.88 6.81
N ILE A 97 0.39 -16.28 7.58
CA ILE A 97 1.50 -15.48 7.02
C ILE A 97 2.48 -16.37 6.24
N GLY A 98 2.74 -17.58 6.75
CA GLY A 98 3.55 -18.58 6.04
C GLY A 98 2.97 -18.93 4.66
N GLU A 99 1.65 -19.10 4.56
CA GLU A 99 0.95 -19.31 3.29
C GLU A 99 1.16 -18.13 2.32
N PHE A 100 0.99 -16.89 2.80
CA PHE A 100 1.28 -15.70 2.02
C PHE A 100 2.71 -15.70 1.47
N LEU A 101 3.72 -15.95 2.33
CA LEU A 101 5.13 -15.98 1.92
C LEU A 101 5.40 -17.08 0.89
N MET A 102 4.82 -18.26 1.09
CA MET A 102 4.96 -19.38 0.16
C MET A 102 4.28 -19.12 -1.19
N ASN A 103 3.13 -18.44 -1.19
CA ASN A 103 2.46 -18.01 -2.42
C ASN A 103 3.32 -17.01 -3.18
N VAL A 104 3.89 -16.01 -2.50
CA VAL A 104 4.79 -15.06 -3.14
C VAL A 104 6.04 -15.75 -3.68
N TYR A 105 6.67 -16.64 -2.91
CA TYR A 105 7.85 -17.39 -3.36
C TYR A 105 7.57 -18.25 -4.60
N ARG A 106 6.51 -19.06 -4.59
CA ARG A 106 6.20 -20.00 -5.68
C ARG A 106 5.58 -19.33 -6.89
N ARG A 107 4.67 -18.38 -6.66
CA ARG A 107 3.77 -17.83 -7.69
C ARG A 107 4.05 -16.37 -8.03
N ARG A 108 4.92 -15.69 -7.27
CA ARG A 108 5.23 -14.25 -7.42
C ARG A 108 3.99 -13.35 -7.33
N ASN A 109 3.01 -13.77 -6.54
CA ASN A 109 1.86 -12.97 -6.14
C ASN A 109 1.29 -13.51 -4.82
N PRO A 110 0.60 -12.68 -4.02
CA PRO A 110 0.23 -13.04 -2.65
C PRO A 110 -0.96 -14.00 -2.56
N TRP A 111 -1.76 -14.14 -3.62
CA TRP A 111 -2.94 -15.03 -3.67
C TRP A 111 -2.67 -16.40 -4.30
N GLY A 112 -1.43 -16.68 -4.70
CA GLY A 112 -1.06 -17.98 -5.28
C GLY A 112 -1.61 -18.24 -6.68
N HIS A 113 -2.13 -17.20 -7.37
CA HIS A 113 -2.64 -17.33 -8.74
C HIS A 113 -1.54 -17.73 -9.73
N SER A 114 -1.93 -18.39 -10.83
CA SER A 114 -0.99 -18.73 -11.90
C SER A 114 -0.47 -17.48 -12.59
N ARG A 115 0.82 -17.44 -12.94
CA ARG A 115 1.43 -16.33 -13.69
C ARG A 115 0.78 -16.10 -15.05
N MET A 116 0.22 -17.15 -15.65
CA MET A 116 -0.51 -17.05 -16.93
C MET A 116 -1.76 -16.19 -16.82
N LYS A 117 -2.38 -16.12 -15.63
CA LYS A 117 -3.59 -15.32 -15.41
C LYS A 117 -3.34 -13.83 -15.28
N ARG A 118 -2.08 -13.41 -15.08
CA ARG A 118 -1.75 -12.02 -14.75
C ARG A 118 -2.16 -11.02 -15.83
N GLY A 119 -2.16 -11.47 -17.09
CA GLY A 119 -2.55 -10.66 -18.24
C GLY A 119 -4.01 -10.79 -18.66
N GLU A 120 -4.85 -11.54 -17.93
CA GLU A 120 -6.24 -11.79 -18.34
C GLU A 120 -7.08 -10.51 -18.41
N TRP A 121 -6.79 -9.52 -17.57
CA TRP A 121 -7.48 -8.21 -17.57
C TRP A 121 -7.22 -7.38 -18.83
N MET A 122 -6.17 -7.68 -19.59
CA MET A 122 -5.86 -6.99 -20.84
C MET A 122 -6.76 -7.45 -21.99
N LYS A 123 -7.58 -8.49 -21.78
CA LYS A 123 -8.49 -8.99 -22.81
C LYS A 123 -9.41 -7.87 -23.25
N ASP A 124 -9.54 -7.71 -24.57
CA ASP A 124 -10.37 -6.67 -25.21
C ASP A 124 -9.85 -5.22 -25.02
N LEU A 125 -8.61 -5.07 -24.53
CA LEU A 125 -7.89 -3.80 -24.45
C LEU A 125 -6.63 -3.84 -25.32
N ASN A 126 -6.31 -2.71 -25.97
CA ASN A 126 -5.04 -2.55 -26.68
C ASN A 126 -3.93 -2.19 -25.69
N VAL A 127 -3.43 -3.18 -24.93
CA VAL A 127 -2.34 -2.97 -23.96
C VAL A 127 -1.03 -3.55 -24.51
N PRO A 128 -0.04 -2.69 -24.85
CA PRO A 128 1.26 -3.16 -25.35
C PRO A 128 2.03 -3.92 -24.26
N THR A 129 2.68 -5.02 -24.64
CA THR A 129 3.63 -5.71 -23.77
C THR A 129 5.07 -5.42 -24.16
N VAL A 130 6.01 -5.59 -23.22
CA VAL A 130 7.45 -5.38 -23.44
C VAL A 130 8.07 -6.26 -24.54
N LYS A 131 7.30 -7.18 -25.13
CA LYS A 131 7.72 -8.04 -26.24
C LYS A 131 7.22 -7.54 -27.60
N ASP A 132 6.23 -6.65 -27.60
CA ASP A 132 5.48 -6.29 -28.79
C ASP A 132 5.91 -4.92 -29.36
N CYS A 133 6.55 -4.07 -28.55
CA CYS A 133 6.94 -2.72 -28.95
C CYS A 133 8.18 -2.20 -28.21
N GLU A 134 8.78 -1.15 -28.77
CA GLU A 134 9.62 -0.22 -28.00
C GLU A 134 8.73 0.63 -27.09
N PHE A 135 9.26 1.06 -25.94
CA PHE A 135 8.49 1.80 -24.94
C PHE A 135 9.41 2.73 -24.13
N ASP A 136 8.87 3.86 -23.67
CA ASP A 136 9.58 4.79 -22.79
C ASP A 136 9.33 4.45 -21.31
N TRP A 137 8.11 4.01 -21.00
CA TRP A 137 7.66 3.70 -19.64
C TRP A 137 7.27 2.24 -19.48
N LEU A 138 7.86 1.57 -18.50
CA LEU A 138 7.26 0.35 -17.98
C LEU A 138 6.12 0.71 -17.03
N TRP A 139 4.89 0.31 -17.35
CA TRP A 139 3.83 0.29 -16.35
C TRP A 139 3.90 -1.00 -15.53
N PHE A 140 4.39 -0.87 -14.29
CA PHE A 140 4.34 -1.95 -13.32
C PHE A 140 2.95 -1.98 -12.67
N VAL A 141 2.13 -2.91 -13.14
CA VAL A 141 0.70 -3.03 -12.83
C VAL A 141 0.52 -3.42 -11.36
N GLY A 142 1.32 -4.41 -10.91
CA GLY A 142 1.29 -4.93 -9.55
C GLY A 142 0.22 -5.98 -9.33
N CYS A 143 0.30 -6.67 -8.19
CA CYS A 143 -0.49 -7.88 -7.95
C CYS A 143 -2.00 -7.60 -7.85
N ALA A 144 -2.43 -6.66 -7.00
CA ALA A 144 -3.87 -6.39 -6.81
C ALA A 144 -4.54 -6.01 -8.13
N ASN A 145 -3.97 -5.03 -8.83
CA ASN A 145 -4.45 -4.53 -10.12
C ASN A 145 -4.45 -5.60 -11.22
N SER A 146 -3.71 -6.69 -11.07
CA SER A 146 -3.67 -7.79 -12.05
C SER A 146 -4.68 -8.92 -11.75
N PHE A 147 -5.19 -9.04 -10.52
CA PHE A 147 -5.88 -10.26 -10.08
C PHE A 147 -7.20 -10.04 -9.33
N ASP A 148 -7.33 -8.97 -8.54
CA ASP A 148 -8.51 -8.79 -7.69
C ASP A 148 -9.62 -8.05 -8.43
N SER A 149 -10.78 -8.70 -8.56
CA SER A 149 -11.92 -8.19 -9.35
C SER A 149 -12.42 -6.83 -8.89
N ARG A 150 -12.18 -6.44 -7.63
CA ARG A 150 -12.57 -5.12 -7.12
C ARG A 150 -11.70 -4.01 -7.70
N VAL A 151 -10.50 -4.30 -8.21
CA VAL A 151 -9.57 -3.29 -8.75
C VAL A 151 -9.31 -3.44 -10.25
N LEU A 152 -9.68 -4.58 -10.88
CA LEU A 152 -9.50 -4.76 -12.32
C LEU A 152 -10.14 -3.63 -13.15
N GLY A 153 -11.35 -3.18 -12.79
CA GLY A 153 -11.99 -2.06 -13.48
C GLY A 153 -11.21 -0.73 -13.37
N VAL A 154 -10.42 -0.54 -12.30
CA VAL A 154 -9.51 0.61 -12.19
C VAL A 154 -8.34 0.43 -13.15
N THR A 155 -7.75 -0.76 -13.19
CA THR A 155 -6.66 -1.10 -14.11
C THR A 155 -7.05 -0.87 -15.58
N GLU A 156 -8.23 -1.31 -15.98
CA GLU A 156 -8.75 -1.12 -17.34
C GLU A 156 -8.90 0.37 -17.69
N LYS A 157 -9.37 1.19 -16.75
CA LYS A 157 -9.50 2.66 -16.93
C LYS A 157 -8.13 3.33 -17.07
N ILE A 158 -7.14 2.91 -16.28
CA ILE A 158 -5.76 3.40 -16.40
C ILE A 158 -5.22 3.08 -17.80
N ALA A 159 -5.40 1.85 -18.29
CA ALA A 159 -4.95 1.46 -19.62
C ALA A 159 -5.61 2.31 -20.73
N ARG A 160 -6.93 2.57 -20.62
CA ARG A 160 -7.66 3.43 -21.56
C ARG A 160 -7.12 4.87 -21.56
N ILE A 161 -6.89 5.45 -20.38
CA ILE A 161 -6.32 6.80 -20.25
C ILE A 161 -4.92 6.84 -20.87
N LEU A 162 -4.05 5.88 -20.56
CA LEU A 162 -2.70 5.84 -21.13
C LEU A 162 -2.70 5.70 -22.66
N ASN A 163 -3.63 4.92 -23.21
CA ASN A 163 -3.78 4.76 -24.66
C ASN A 163 -4.28 6.04 -25.34
N GLU A 164 -5.28 6.72 -24.75
CA GLU A 164 -5.83 7.97 -25.30
C GLU A 164 -4.82 9.11 -25.27
N LEU A 165 -3.98 9.17 -24.24
CA LEU A 165 -2.90 10.13 -24.11
C LEU A 165 -1.65 9.76 -24.92
N GLU A 166 -1.73 8.70 -25.73
CA GLU A 166 -0.65 8.22 -26.60
C GLU A 166 0.70 8.04 -25.87
N ILE A 167 0.65 7.64 -24.59
CA ILE A 167 1.86 7.42 -23.80
C ILE A 167 2.58 6.19 -24.36
N SER A 168 3.88 6.33 -24.63
CA SER A 168 4.76 5.22 -24.98
C SER A 168 5.01 4.36 -23.74
N TYR A 169 4.14 3.37 -23.50
CA TYR A 169 4.25 2.45 -22.37
C TYR A 169 4.20 0.99 -22.79
N ALA A 170 4.64 0.10 -21.90
CA ALA A 170 4.43 -1.33 -22.01
C ALA A 170 4.23 -1.97 -20.63
N VAL A 171 3.59 -3.14 -20.59
CA VAL A 171 3.48 -3.97 -19.37
C VAL A 171 4.30 -5.26 -19.50
N LEU A 172 4.74 -5.81 -18.35
CA LEU A 172 5.49 -7.08 -18.32
C LEU A 172 4.60 -8.33 -18.57
N GLY A 173 3.28 -8.20 -18.44
CA GLY A 173 2.35 -9.31 -18.52
C GLY A 173 2.73 -10.46 -17.59
N ARG A 174 2.86 -11.68 -18.14
CA ARG A 174 3.20 -12.89 -17.35
C ARG A 174 4.59 -12.88 -16.70
N ASP A 175 5.49 -12.00 -17.16
CA ASP A 175 6.85 -11.90 -16.64
C ASP A 175 6.91 -10.98 -15.40
N GLU A 176 5.84 -10.26 -15.08
CA GLU A 176 5.78 -9.40 -13.88
C GLU A 176 5.77 -10.24 -12.59
N GLY A 177 6.70 -9.92 -11.70
CA GLY A 177 6.79 -10.47 -10.34
C GLY A 177 6.03 -9.63 -9.30
N CYS A 178 6.15 -10.03 -8.04
CA CYS A 178 5.73 -9.18 -6.92
C CYS A 178 6.80 -8.10 -6.68
N CYS A 179 6.41 -6.88 -6.31
CA CYS A 179 7.36 -5.83 -5.92
C CYS A 179 8.07 -6.14 -4.59
N GLY A 180 7.52 -7.02 -3.75
CA GLY A 180 8.14 -7.41 -2.49
C GLY A 180 7.83 -6.52 -1.28
N ASN A 181 7.06 -5.43 -1.44
CA ASN A 181 6.75 -4.50 -0.35
C ASN A 181 6.30 -5.19 0.95
N ASP A 182 5.27 -6.03 0.84
CA ASP A 182 4.67 -6.67 2.01
C ASP A 182 5.54 -7.80 2.59
N VAL A 183 6.35 -8.45 1.75
CA VAL A 183 7.38 -9.41 2.18
C VAL A 183 8.41 -8.69 3.06
N LYS A 184 8.90 -7.53 2.61
CA LYS A 184 9.81 -6.68 3.41
C LYS A 184 9.17 -6.23 4.70
N ARG A 185 7.90 -5.80 4.68
CA ARG A 185 7.18 -5.35 5.87
C ARG A 185 6.87 -6.49 6.86
N ILE A 186 6.77 -7.73 6.39
CA ILE A 186 6.71 -8.93 7.25
C ILE A 186 8.08 -9.24 7.88
N GLY A 187 9.18 -8.73 7.33
CA GLY A 187 10.52 -9.00 7.85
C GLY A 187 11.16 -10.26 7.25
N GLU A 188 10.65 -10.75 6.13
CA GLU A 188 11.30 -11.81 5.37
C GLU A 188 12.28 -11.17 4.37
N ASP A 189 13.45 -10.78 4.86
CA ASP A 189 14.44 -10.05 4.06
C ASP A 189 15.03 -10.92 2.93
N GLY A 190 15.21 -12.23 3.14
CA GLY A 190 15.76 -13.13 2.13
C GLY A 190 14.86 -13.32 0.92
N LEU A 191 13.54 -13.49 1.13
CA LEU A 191 12.59 -13.51 0.01
C LEU A 191 12.48 -12.16 -0.68
N PHE A 192 12.57 -11.06 0.07
CA PHE A 192 12.57 -9.71 -0.52
C PHE A 192 13.76 -9.51 -1.46
N GLU A 193 14.97 -9.87 -1.04
CA GLU A 193 16.18 -9.79 -1.86
C GLU A 193 16.07 -10.65 -3.13
N LEU A 194 15.56 -11.88 -3.01
CA LEU A 194 15.29 -12.73 -4.16
C LEU A 194 14.34 -12.06 -5.17
N LEU A 195 13.22 -11.51 -4.70
CA LEU A 195 12.25 -10.82 -5.58
C LEU A 195 12.87 -9.57 -6.23
N MET A 196 13.70 -8.84 -5.49
CA MET A 196 14.42 -7.67 -6.01
C MET A 196 15.37 -8.06 -7.13
N GLU A 197 16.22 -9.06 -6.92
CA GLU A 197 17.13 -9.57 -7.96
C GLU A 197 16.38 -10.08 -9.20
N GLU A 198 15.28 -10.79 -9.00
CA GLU A 198 14.45 -11.31 -10.10
C GLU A 198 13.81 -10.18 -10.90
N ASN A 199 13.30 -9.13 -10.24
CA ASN A 199 12.75 -7.95 -10.91
C ASN A 199 13.84 -7.21 -11.69
N PHE A 200 15.03 -6.99 -11.12
CA PHE A 200 16.15 -6.36 -11.84
C PHE A 200 16.60 -7.17 -13.06
N LYS A 201 16.60 -8.51 -12.99
CA LYS A 201 16.90 -9.37 -14.15
C LYS A 201 15.86 -9.18 -15.26
N VAL A 202 14.59 -9.01 -14.93
CA VAL A 202 13.52 -8.73 -15.89
C VAL A 202 13.65 -7.33 -16.46
N PHE A 203 13.87 -6.32 -15.63
CA PHE A 203 14.05 -4.92 -16.05
C PHE A 203 15.24 -4.78 -17.00
N LYS A 204 16.39 -5.38 -16.66
CA LYS A 204 17.57 -5.39 -17.52
C LYS A 204 17.33 -6.10 -18.85
N ARG A 205 16.59 -7.22 -18.84
CA ARG A 205 16.27 -7.98 -20.06
C ARG A 205 15.47 -7.15 -21.06
N TYR A 206 14.54 -6.34 -20.58
CA TYR A 206 13.64 -5.55 -21.41
C TYR A 206 14.05 -4.08 -21.56
N GLY A 207 15.25 -3.69 -21.08
CA GLY A 207 15.73 -2.31 -21.21
C GLY A 207 14.87 -1.28 -20.47
N VAL A 208 14.33 -1.64 -19.31
CA VAL A 208 13.46 -0.74 -18.54
C VAL A 208 14.27 0.41 -17.94
N GLU A 209 13.97 1.63 -18.39
CA GLU A 209 14.61 2.86 -17.88
C GLU A 209 13.72 3.63 -16.92
N ARG A 210 12.42 3.69 -17.20
CA ARG A 210 11.44 4.43 -16.40
C ARG A 210 10.26 3.56 -16.01
N ILE A 211 9.75 3.75 -14.80
CA ILE A 211 8.63 2.97 -14.27
C ILE A 211 7.49 3.89 -13.84
N ILE A 212 6.27 3.56 -14.25
CA ILE A 212 5.05 4.08 -13.64
C ILE A 212 4.32 2.99 -12.85
N THR A 213 3.67 3.36 -11.74
CA THR A 213 2.81 2.43 -11.00
C THR A 213 1.63 3.15 -10.36
N HIS A 214 0.49 2.47 -10.24
CA HIS A 214 -0.68 2.99 -9.51
C HIS A 214 -0.63 2.65 -8.01
N SER A 215 0.09 1.61 -7.63
CA SER A 215 0.09 1.12 -6.25
C SER A 215 1.10 1.90 -5.40
N PRO A 216 0.69 2.58 -4.31
CA PRO A 216 1.62 3.22 -3.39
C PRO A 216 2.60 2.23 -2.72
N HIS A 217 2.23 0.95 -2.61
CA HIS A 217 3.13 -0.09 -2.09
C HIS A 217 4.27 -0.37 -3.07
N CYS A 218 3.95 -0.49 -4.37
CA CYS A 218 4.97 -0.66 -5.41
C CYS A 218 5.85 0.58 -5.51
N TYR A 219 5.24 1.77 -5.51
CA TYR A 219 5.98 3.04 -5.52
C TYR A 219 6.96 3.14 -4.36
N ASN A 220 6.50 2.88 -3.13
CA ASN A 220 7.36 2.88 -1.95
C ASN A 220 8.56 1.94 -2.12
N THR A 221 8.32 0.72 -2.57
CA THR A 221 9.39 -0.27 -2.69
C THR A 221 10.36 0.07 -3.80
N PHE A 222 9.90 0.51 -4.97
CA PHE A 222 10.81 0.94 -6.03
C PHE A 222 11.63 2.16 -5.63
N LYS A 223 10.98 3.18 -5.07
CA LYS A 223 11.65 4.43 -4.67
C LYS A 223 12.60 4.24 -3.49
N ASN A 224 12.12 3.64 -2.39
CA ASN A 224 12.83 3.67 -1.10
C ASN A 224 13.61 2.39 -0.79
N ASP A 225 13.20 1.24 -1.35
CA ASP A 225 13.87 -0.04 -1.09
C ASP A 225 14.79 -0.44 -2.26
N TYR A 226 14.36 -0.28 -3.52
CA TYR A 226 15.15 -0.61 -4.72
C TYR A 226 16.04 0.57 -5.16
N ASN A 227 15.75 1.80 -4.70
CA ASN A 227 16.44 3.03 -5.08
C ASN A 227 16.41 3.32 -6.59
N ILE A 228 15.27 3.12 -7.24
CA ILE A 228 15.06 3.46 -8.65
C ILE A 228 14.00 4.54 -8.82
N GLU A 229 14.13 5.32 -9.89
CA GLU A 229 13.13 6.33 -10.24
C GLU A 229 11.82 5.65 -10.65
N VAL A 230 10.72 6.12 -10.04
CA VAL A 230 9.37 5.65 -10.31
C VAL A 230 8.41 6.83 -10.17
N LYS A 231 7.43 6.90 -11.07
CA LYS A 231 6.30 7.83 -10.95
C LYS A 231 5.03 7.11 -10.55
N LEU A 232 4.19 7.78 -9.77
CA LEU A 232 2.81 7.37 -9.57
C LEU A 232 1.99 7.73 -10.80
N PHE A 233 1.06 6.86 -11.17
CA PHE A 233 0.07 7.19 -12.20
C PHE A 233 -0.71 8.47 -11.85
N LEU A 234 -0.98 8.72 -10.57
CA LEU A 234 -1.63 9.95 -10.12
C LEU A 234 -0.81 11.22 -10.39
N GLU A 235 0.53 11.15 -10.39
CA GLU A 235 1.36 12.30 -10.75
C GLU A 235 1.16 12.63 -12.23
N LEU A 236 1.18 11.62 -13.10
CA LEU A 236 0.89 11.79 -14.53
C LEU A 236 -0.51 12.36 -14.75
N LEU A 237 -1.52 11.75 -14.11
CA LEU A 237 -2.91 12.19 -14.24
C LEU A 237 -3.10 13.65 -13.80
N HIS A 238 -2.44 14.05 -12.70
CA HIS A 238 -2.47 15.43 -12.24
C HIS A 238 -1.82 16.39 -13.24
N ASP A 239 -0.66 16.03 -13.79
CA ASP A 239 0.03 16.83 -14.80
C ASP A 239 -0.86 17.03 -16.04
N PHE A 240 -1.48 15.96 -16.55
CA PHE A 240 -2.38 16.02 -17.70
C PHE A 240 -3.68 16.81 -17.45
N ILE A 241 -4.20 16.79 -16.22
CA ILE A 241 -5.35 17.63 -15.85
C ILE A 241 -4.94 19.11 -15.88
N ASN A 242 -3.75 19.44 -15.38
CA ASN A 242 -3.31 20.82 -15.26
C ASN A 242 -2.86 21.44 -16.59
N ASP A 243 -2.28 20.65 -17.49
CA ASP A 243 -1.88 21.11 -18.82
C ASP A 243 -3.05 21.12 -19.83
N GLY A 244 -4.19 20.52 -19.47
CA GLY A 244 -5.41 20.48 -20.28
C GLY A 244 -5.51 19.27 -21.22
N SER A 245 -4.54 18.35 -21.21
CA SER A 245 -4.58 17.10 -21.97
C SER A 245 -5.70 16.17 -21.49
N VAL A 246 -6.09 16.27 -20.21
CA VAL A 246 -7.25 15.59 -19.63
C VAL A 246 -8.30 16.63 -19.23
N GLU A 247 -9.42 16.65 -19.96
CA GLU A 247 -10.54 17.55 -19.70
C GLU A 247 -11.62 16.87 -18.84
N LEU A 248 -11.97 17.49 -17.71
CA LEU A 248 -13.00 17.00 -16.79
C LEU A 248 -14.34 17.70 -17.08
N LYS A 249 -15.17 17.08 -17.94
CA LYS A 249 -16.39 17.69 -18.52
C LYS A 249 -17.67 17.37 -17.76
N HIS A 250 -17.71 16.22 -17.11
CA HIS A 250 -18.91 15.70 -16.45
C HIS A 250 -18.87 15.94 -14.95
N GLU A 251 -19.99 16.44 -14.41
CA GLU A 251 -20.10 16.74 -12.99
C GLU A 251 -20.25 15.48 -12.14
N PHE A 252 -19.52 15.42 -11.03
CA PHE A 252 -19.65 14.38 -10.01
C PHE A 252 -20.31 14.94 -8.74
N LYS A 253 -21.63 15.16 -8.78
CA LYS A 253 -22.42 15.77 -7.69
C LYS A 253 -22.58 14.87 -6.48
N LYS A 254 -21.49 14.61 -5.77
CA LYS A 254 -21.41 13.77 -4.56
C LYS A 254 -20.56 14.43 -3.49
N VAL A 255 -20.88 14.12 -2.23
CA VAL A 255 -20.02 14.41 -1.09
C VAL A 255 -18.96 13.31 -1.01
N VAL A 256 -17.71 13.70 -1.21
CA VAL A 256 -16.57 12.78 -1.24
C VAL A 256 -15.68 13.07 -0.04
N THR A 257 -15.24 12.03 0.66
CA THR A 257 -14.12 12.12 1.59
C THR A 257 -12.97 11.26 1.10
N TYR A 258 -11.74 11.60 1.46
CA TYR A 258 -10.56 10.89 0.99
C TYR A 258 -9.86 10.08 2.08
N HIS A 259 -9.40 8.87 1.74
CA HIS A 259 -8.59 8.02 2.60
C HIS A 259 -7.09 8.17 2.27
N ASP A 260 -6.35 8.78 3.20
CA ASP A 260 -4.88 8.82 3.10
C ASP A 260 -4.26 7.43 3.32
N SER A 261 -3.84 6.78 2.23
CA SER A 261 -3.13 5.50 2.32
C SER A 261 -1.79 5.65 3.03
N CYS A 262 -1.39 4.62 3.80
CA CYS A 262 -0.17 4.68 4.60
C CYS A 262 1.07 4.88 3.73
N PHE A 263 1.13 4.15 2.62
CA PHE A 263 2.30 4.16 1.73
C PHE A 263 2.39 5.41 0.87
N LEU A 264 1.28 6.08 0.56
CA LEU A 264 1.32 7.37 -0.13
C LEU A 264 1.68 8.50 0.87
N GLY A 265 0.98 8.53 2.00
CA GLY A 265 1.15 9.53 3.05
C GLY A 265 2.40 9.32 3.90
N ARG A 266 2.33 8.50 4.95
CA ARG A 266 3.41 8.40 5.96
C ARG A 266 4.73 7.82 5.46
N TYR A 267 4.73 7.05 4.37
CA TYR A 267 5.98 6.55 3.79
C TYR A 267 6.60 7.52 2.78
N ASN A 268 5.81 8.30 2.04
CA ASN A 268 6.29 9.09 0.90
C ASN A 268 5.95 10.59 0.96
N ASN A 269 5.27 11.02 2.03
CA ASN A 269 4.83 12.39 2.30
C ASN A 269 3.92 12.99 1.21
N ILE A 270 3.15 12.16 0.51
CA ILE A 270 2.23 12.59 -0.54
C ILE A 270 0.81 12.60 0.02
N TYR A 271 0.28 13.81 0.25
CA TYR A 271 -1.05 14.01 0.84
C TYR A 271 -1.96 14.87 -0.05
N GLU A 272 -1.44 15.93 -0.67
CA GLU A 272 -2.27 16.86 -1.43
C GLU A 272 -2.58 16.40 -2.85
N LEU A 273 -1.67 15.67 -3.51
CA LEU A 273 -1.85 15.23 -4.91
C LEU A 273 -3.24 14.59 -5.18
N PRO A 274 -3.73 13.61 -4.40
CA PRO A 274 -5.07 13.06 -4.61
C PRO A 274 -6.19 14.09 -4.37
N ARG A 275 -5.99 15.03 -3.44
CA ARG A 275 -6.98 16.07 -3.12
C ARG A 275 -7.05 17.13 -4.21
N GLU A 276 -5.91 17.50 -4.79
CA GLU A 276 -5.84 18.43 -5.91
C GLU A 276 -6.59 17.87 -7.13
N ILE A 277 -6.36 16.59 -7.46
CA ILE A 277 -7.14 15.88 -8.50
C ILE A 277 -8.63 15.84 -8.15
N LEU A 278 -9.01 15.51 -6.91
CA LEU A 278 -10.43 15.46 -6.56
C LEU A 278 -11.10 16.84 -6.61
N ARG A 279 -10.38 17.92 -6.28
CA ARG A 279 -10.91 19.30 -6.32
C ARG A 279 -11.08 19.83 -7.74
N SER A 280 -10.36 19.29 -8.73
CA SER A 280 -10.54 19.70 -10.13
C SER A 280 -11.80 19.09 -10.78
N VAL A 281 -12.40 18.07 -10.17
CA VAL A 281 -13.62 17.42 -10.66
C VAL A 281 -14.85 18.33 -10.45
N PRO A 282 -15.57 18.74 -11.51
CA PRO A 282 -16.72 19.62 -11.39
C PRO A 282 -17.84 19.02 -10.53
N GLY A 283 -18.47 19.83 -9.68
CA GLY A 283 -19.60 19.42 -8.85
C GLY A 283 -19.26 18.54 -7.64
N LEU A 284 -18.01 18.06 -7.52
CA LEU A 284 -17.54 17.26 -6.38
C LEU A 284 -17.39 18.14 -5.13
N LYS A 285 -17.97 17.70 -4.01
CA LYS A 285 -17.78 18.35 -2.70
C LYS A 285 -16.85 17.52 -1.82
N LEU A 286 -15.59 17.94 -1.69
CA LEU A 286 -14.61 17.27 -0.84
C LEU A 286 -14.77 17.69 0.63
N VAL A 287 -14.93 16.71 1.52
CA VAL A 287 -14.98 16.89 2.98
C VAL A 287 -13.92 16.02 3.63
N GLU A 288 -13.32 16.47 4.74
CA GLU A 288 -12.27 15.73 5.43
C GLU A 288 -12.84 15.00 6.66
N MET A 289 -12.46 13.72 6.81
CA MET A 289 -12.61 13.01 8.08
C MET A 289 -11.73 13.64 9.17
N ARG A 290 -12.09 13.40 10.44
CA ARG A 290 -11.30 13.84 11.61
C ARG A 290 -9.84 13.34 11.54
N SER A 291 -9.63 12.10 11.12
CA SER A 291 -8.30 11.47 11.01
C SER A 291 -7.84 11.50 9.56
N ASN A 292 -7.22 12.60 9.15
CA ASN A 292 -6.65 12.78 7.80
C ASN A 292 -5.13 13.01 7.82
N ARG A 293 -4.53 12.98 6.63
CA ARG A 293 -3.09 13.10 6.40
C ARG A 293 -2.29 12.15 7.29
N ARG A 294 -1.29 12.66 8.02
CA ARG A 294 -0.45 11.87 8.93
C ARG A 294 -1.22 11.10 10.00
N THR A 295 -2.40 11.59 10.41
CA THR A 295 -3.22 10.98 11.47
C THR A 295 -4.13 9.85 10.99
N SER A 296 -4.14 9.57 9.68
CA SER A 296 -5.00 8.58 9.06
C SER A 296 -4.87 7.16 9.66
N ILE A 297 -5.98 6.61 10.18
CA ILE A 297 -6.17 5.18 10.48
C ILE A 297 -5.94 4.30 9.24
N CYS A 298 -5.15 3.23 9.39
CA CYS A 298 -4.84 2.25 8.35
C CYS A 298 -6.08 1.50 7.83
N CYS A 299 -6.06 1.03 6.58
CA CYS A 299 -7.10 0.16 6.02
C CYS A 299 -7.00 -1.31 6.49
N GLY A 300 -5.87 -1.74 7.08
CA GLY A 300 -5.69 -3.11 7.58
C GLY A 300 -5.07 -4.10 6.58
N GLY A 301 -4.87 -3.75 5.31
CA GLY A 301 -4.38 -4.68 4.28
C GLY A 301 -2.86 -4.89 4.23
N GLY A 302 -2.07 -3.99 4.84
CA GLY A 302 -0.60 -4.06 4.75
C GLY A 302 0.03 -5.19 5.56
N ALA A 303 1.32 -5.43 5.31
CA ALA A 303 2.14 -6.45 5.98
C ALA A 303 1.59 -7.88 5.83
N GLY A 304 1.11 -8.22 4.64
CA GLY A 304 0.63 -9.54 4.24
C GLY A 304 -0.86 -9.78 4.45
N ASN A 305 -1.53 -8.93 5.25
CA ASN A 305 -2.92 -9.13 5.64
C ASN A 305 -3.92 -9.07 4.47
N ILE A 306 -3.56 -8.45 3.34
CA ILE A 306 -4.42 -8.35 2.15
C ILE A 306 -4.86 -9.71 1.60
N ALA A 307 -4.02 -10.74 1.72
CA ALA A 307 -4.32 -12.07 1.16
C ALA A 307 -4.85 -13.05 2.22
N VAL A 308 -4.63 -12.79 3.50
CA VAL A 308 -4.83 -13.75 4.59
C VAL A 308 -5.80 -13.27 5.66
N GLY A 309 -6.29 -12.04 5.53
CA GLY A 309 -7.20 -11.39 6.48
C GLY A 309 -6.51 -10.96 7.77
N TYR A 310 -6.89 -9.78 8.28
CA TYR A 310 -6.36 -9.26 9.53
C TYR A 310 -6.99 -9.95 10.75
N GLN A 311 -6.15 -10.58 11.59
CA GLN A 311 -6.59 -11.39 12.75
C GLN A 311 -6.79 -10.59 14.05
N GLY A 312 -6.68 -9.26 14.00
CA GLY A 312 -6.88 -8.42 15.19
C GLY A 312 -8.36 -8.30 15.58
N LYS A 313 -8.61 -8.10 16.88
CA LYS A 313 -9.97 -7.92 17.42
C LYS A 313 -10.68 -6.69 16.85
N VAL A 314 -9.92 -5.62 16.61
CA VAL A 314 -10.42 -4.36 16.06
C VAL A 314 -10.01 -4.30 14.59
N GLN A 315 -10.98 -4.19 13.69
CA GLN A 315 -10.75 -4.05 12.26
C GLN A 315 -10.59 -2.56 11.90
N PRO A 316 -9.40 -2.08 11.53
CA PRO A 316 -9.18 -0.65 11.27
C PRO A 316 -9.95 -0.12 10.07
N SER A 317 -10.23 -0.97 9.08
CA SER A 317 -11.11 -0.64 7.93
C SER A 317 -12.51 -0.26 8.39
N ILE A 318 -13.08 -0.96 9.37
CA ILE A 318 -14.41 -0.66 9.93
C ILE A 318 -14.41 0.68 10.65
N LEU A 319 -13.37 0.97 11.43
CA LEU A 319 -13.20 2.29 12.08
C LEU A 319 -13.14 3.40 11.03
N ARG A 320 -12.41 3.17 9.95
CA ARG A 320 -12.28 4.12 8.85
C ARG A 320 -13.60 4.37 8.13
N VAL A 321 -14.37 3.33 7.82
CA VAL A 321 -15.70 3.47 7.19
C VAL A 321 -16.63 4.28 8.09
N LYS A 322 -16.61 4.05 9.40
CA LYS A 322 -17.40 4.84 10.35
C LYS A 322 -17.02 6.33 10.35
N GLU A 323 -15.74 6.67 10.32
CA GLU A 323 -15.31 8.08 10.19
C GLU A 323 -15.82 8.73 8.89
N ALA A 324 -15.87 7.98 7.80
CA ALA A 324 -16.40 8.48 6.53
C ALA A 324 -17.92 8.73 6.60
N LEU A 325 -18.65 7.88 7.34
CA LEU A 325 -20.08 8.07 7.60
C LEU A 325 -20.34 9.26 8.53
N ASP A 326 -19.48 9.52 9.52
CA ASP A 326 -19.62 10.65 10.46
C ASP A 326 -19.60 12.02 9.75
N VAL A 327 -18.98 12.11 8.57
CA VAL A 327 -18.94 13.32 7.74
C VAL A 327 -20.01 13.33 6.64
N ASN A 328 -20.96 12.39 6.68
CA ASN A 328 -22.04 12.24 5.69
C ASN A 328 -21.52 12.13 4.25
N ALA A 329 -20.42 11.40 4.03
CA ALA A 329 -19.90 11.17 2.68
C ALA A 329 -20.74 10.15 1.91
N ASP A 330 -21.00 10.42 0.63
CA ASP A 330 -21.53 9.45 -0.33
C ASP A 330 -20.44 8.47 -0.79
N VAL A 331 -19.20 8.97 -0.88
CA VAL A 331 -18.04 8.25 -1.44
C VAL A 331 -16.83 8.40 -0.53
N LEU A 332 -16.17 7.28 -0.25
CA LEU A 332 -14.82 7.22 0.30
C LEU A 332 -13.83 6.97 -0.85
N ALA A 333 -13.18 8.05 -1.29
CA ALA A 333 -12.16 8.01 -2.34
C ALA A 333 -10.85 7.42 -1.80
N VAL A 334 -10.19 6.58 -2.61
CA VAL A 334 -8.91 5.94 -2.29
C VAL A 334 -7.92 6.09 -3.45
N ALA A 335 -6.63 6.02 -3.15
CA ALA A 335 -5.54 6.07 -4.15
C ALA A 335 -4.63 4.84 -4.06
N CYS A 336 -5.16 3.73 -3.54
CA CYS A 336 -4.38 2.52 -3.26
C CYS A 336 -5.25 1.29 -3.49
N PRO A 337 -4.82 0.34 -4.33
CA PRO A 337 -5.60 -0.88 -4.62
C PRO A 337 -5.92 -1.70 -3.36
N PHE A 338 -4.98 -1.81 -2.42
CA PHE A 338 -5.21 -2.52 -1.16
C PHE A 338 -6.24 -1.79 -0.29
N CYS A 339 -6.20 -0.45 -0.27
CA CYS A 339 -7.20 0.33 0.47
C CYS A 339 -8.58 0.19 -0.16
N LYS A 340 -8.69 0.17 -1.50
CA LYS A 340 -9.96 -0.08 -2.21
C LYS A 340 -10.57 -1.41 -1.76
N ILE A 341 -9.80 -2.49 -1.86
CA ILE A 341 -10.19 -3.84 -1.46
C ILE A 341 -10.71 -3.87 -0.02
N MET A 342 -9.89 -3.41 0.93
CA MET A 342 -10.20 -3.52 2.35
C MET A 342 -11.36 -2.63 2.80
N LEU A 343 -11.48 -1.43 2.24
CA LEU A 343 -12.52 -0.47 2.63
C LEU A 343 -13.86 -0.79 1.96
N GLU A 344 -13.85 -1.33 0.74
CA GLU A 344 -15.08 -1.79 0.07
C GLU A 344 -15.69 -2.98 0.83
N GLU A 345 -14.86 -3.93 1.27
CA GLU A 345 -15.29 -5.06 2.11
C GLU A 345 -15.82 -4.60 3.47
N ALA A 346 -15.17 -3.62 4.10
CA ALA A 346 -15.63 -3.03 5.34
C ALA A 346 -16.97 -2.28 5.18
N SER A 347 -17.16 -1.54 4.07
CA SER A 347 -18.42 -0.85 3.78
C SER A 347 -19.60 -1.83 3.69
N LYS A 348 -19.38 -2.95 2.99
CA LYS A 348 -20.35 -4.06 2.90
C LYS A 348 -20.64 -4.67 4.27
N SER A 349 -19.60 -4.88 5.09
CA SER A 349 -19.73 -5.44 6.44
C SER A 349 -20.48 -4.53 7.41
N VAL A 350 -20.35 -3.20 7.26
CA VAL A 350 -21.11 -2.20 8.04
C VAL A 350 -22.56 -2.06 7.54
N ASN A 351 -22.89 -2.62 6.37
CA ASN A 351 -24.18 -2.51 5.71
C ASN A 351 -24.63 -1.05 5.53
N CYS A 352 -23.76 -0.25 4.91
CA CYS A 352 -24.01 1.16 4.63
C CYS A 352 -23.99 1.46 3.12
N ASN A 353 -24.53 2.62 2.74
CA ASN A 353 -24.59 3.05 1.33
C ASN A 353 -23.30 3.74 0.83
N LEU A 354 -22.25 3.78 1.64
CA LEU A 354 -20.98 4.43 1.30
C LEU A 354 -20.30 3.66 0.16
N LYS A 355 -20.10 4.33 -0.98
CA LYS A 355 -19.31 3.76 -2.09
C LYS A 355 -17.82 3.96 -1.85
N VAL A 356 -17.01 2.96 -2.20
CA VAL A 356 -15.55 3.08 -2.16
C VAL A 356 -15.03 3.09 -3.59
N LEU A 357 -14.51 4.23 -4.02
CA LEU A 357 -14.05 4.46 -5.39
C LEU A 357 -12.57 4.84 -5.39
N ASP A 358 -11.83 4.37 -6.40
CA ASP A 358 -10.50 4.90 -6.64
C ASP A 358 -10.60 6.34 -7.21
N VAL A 359 -9.61 7.19 -6.95
CA VAL A 359 -9.52 8.52 -7.57
C VAL A 359 -9.61 8.41 -9.10
N VAL A 360 -9.03 7.35 -9.69
CA VAL A 360 -9.13 7.09 -11.13
C VAL A 360 -10.58 6.80 -11.57
N ASP A 361 -11.39 6.11 -10.76
CA ASP A 361 -12.80 5.88 -11.10
C ASP A 361 -13.57 7.21 -11.22
N ILE A 362 -13.31 8.14 -10.30
CA ILE A 362 -13.95 9.46 -10.25
C ILE A 362 -13.51 10.33 -11.42
N VAL A 363 -12.20 10.36 -11.71
CA VAL A 363 -11.65 11.12 -12.83
C VAL A 363 -12.16 10.56 -14.16
N TYR A 364 -12.12 9.24 -14.34
CA TYR A 364 -12.63 8.59 -15.54
C TYR A 364 -14.11 8.93 -15.78
N HIS A 365 -14.93 8.90 -14.73
CA HIS A 365 -16.32 9.35 -14.85
C HIS A 365 -16.43 10.81 -15.28
N SER A 366 -15.61 11.69 -14.72
CA SER A 366 -15.64 13.10 -15.09
C SER A 366 -15.16 13.36 -16.52
N MET A 367 -14.28 12.51 -17.06
CA MET A 367 -13.83 12.56 -18.46
C MET A 367 -14.92 12.09 -19.44
N TYR A 368 -15.58 10.97 -19.17
CA TYR A 368 -16.42 10.27 -20.17
C TYR A 368 -17.91 10.15 -19.83
N GLY A 369 -18.32 10.48 -18.59
CA GLY A 369 -19.71 10.36 -18.14
C GLY A 369 -20.16 8.94 -17.77
N GLU A 370 -19.25 7.96 -17.74
CA GLU A 370 -19.53 6.55 -17.45
C GLU A 370 -18.53 5.93 -16.43
N GLY A 371 -18.58 4.63 -16.19
CA GLY A 371 -17.52 3.91 -15.47
C GLY A 371 -17.55 3.96 -13.93
N LEU A 372 -18.72 4.16 -13.29
CA LEU A 372 -18.89 4.12 -11.82
C LEU A 372 -19.52 2.83 -11.28
#